data_AF-A0A4W4H3I2-F1
#
_entry.id   AF-A0A4W4H3I2-F1
#
_cell.length_a   1.000
_cell.length_b   1.000
_cell.length_c   1.000
_cell.angle_alpha   90.00
_cell.angle_beta   90.00
_cell.angle_gamma   90.00
#
_symmetry.space_group_name_H-M   'P 1'
#
loop_
_entity.id
_entity.type
_entity.pdbx_description
1 polymer ?
#
loop_
_entity_poly.entity_id
_entity_poly.type
_entity_poly.pdbx_seq_one_letter_code
_entity_poly.pdbx_strand_id
1 'polypeptide(L)'
;MTAINSPRDRYKAVWIIFFILGLGTLLPWNFFMTATMYFTSRLKSTPTNGAVVNQTANSTLAAVDVRNVLESKFNNVMTLCAMVPLLIFTCLNSFIHQRIPQKLRISGSLSVILLVFLITAVLVKVDMTPLSFFVVTMIKIVCINSFGAILQGSLFGLAGMLPASYTTPIMSGQGLAGTFAAFSMICALATGSELQDKIYFIPVACFLLFNVMDWAGRSLTAVCMWPGKDSIWLPGLVIARVVFIPLFILCNVQPRNNLPVLFDHDAWYIIFMIVFSFSNGYLASLCMCFGPKKVAQHEAETAGTIMVFFLSLGLALGAAVSFAFRVMI
;
A
#
# COMPACT_ATOMS: atom_id res chain seq x y z
N MET A 1 33.67 18.60 11.17
CA MET A 1 32.76 19.21 12.18
C MET A 1 32.69 18.27 13.37
N THR A 2 33.22 18.69 14.51
CA THR A 2 33.20 17.95 15.78
C THR A 2 31.76 17.89 16.34
N ALA A 3 31.40 16.79 17.00
CA ALA A 3 30.05 16.41 17.45
C ALA A 3 29.36 17.35 18.47
N ILE A 4 29.94 18.52 18.77
CA ILE A 4 29.47 19.44 19.81
C ILE A 4 28.28 20.31 19.34
N ASN A 5 28.12 20.51 18.03
CA ASN A 5 27.11 21.41 17.46
C ASN A 5 26.05 20.71 16.59
N SER A 6 25.70 19.45 16.88
CA SER A 6 24.57 18.81 16.19
C SER A 6 23.25 19.41 16.70
N PRO A 7 22.32 19.84 15.81
CA PRO A 7 21.04 20.41 16.23
C PRO A 7 20.26 19.39 17.06
N ARG A 8 19.90 19.77 18.28
CA ARG A 8 19.11 18.93 19.20
C ARG A 8 17.61 19.10 18.89
N ASP A 9 16.95 18.00 18.56
CA ASP A 9 15.49 17.94 18.43
C ASP A 9 14.83 17.94 19.81
N ARG A 10 14.45 19.15 20.27
CA ARG A 10 13.79 19.33 21.57
C ARG A 10 12.43 18.64 21.54
N TYR A 11 12.15 17.82 22.56
CA TYR A 11 10.91 17.04 22.70
C TYR A 11 10.61 16.07 21.55
N LYS A 12 11.60 15.72 20.71
CA LYS A 12 11.39 14.86 19.54
C LYS A 12 10.33 15.41 18.57
N ALA A 13 10.15 16.73 18.53
CA ALA A 13 9.09 17.36 17.75
C ALA A 13 9.26 17.10 16.24
N VAL A 14 10.49 17.18 15.72
CA VAL A 14 10.77 16.90 14.31
C VAL A 14 10.50 15.43 14.01
N TRP A 15 10.92 14.53 14.90
CA TRP A 15 10.63 13.10 14.79
C TRP A 15 9.12 12.81 14.71
N ILE A 16 8.32 13.44 15.57
CA ILE A 16 6.85 13.29 15.58
C ILE A 16 6.24 13.84 14.29
N ILE A 17 6.73 14.97 13.77
CA ILE A 17 6.27 15.52 12.49
C ILE A 17 6.52 14.52 11.35
N PHE A 18 7.71 13.94 11.27
CA PHE A 18 8.00 12.91 10.25
C PHE A 18 7.13 11.67 10.40
N PHE A 19 6.79 11.30 11.64
CA PHE A 19 5.88 10.20 11.91
C PHE A 19 4.47 10.47 11.39
N ILE A 20 3.93 11.66 11.69
CA ILE A 20 2.61 12.09 11.21
C ILE A 20 2.60 12.24 9.68
N LEU A 21 3.68 12.75 9.08
CA LEU A 21 3.82 12.83 7.62
C LEU A 21 3.82 11.43 7.00
N GLY A 22 4.54 10.47 7.58
CA GLY A 22 4.52 9.07 7.18
C GLY A 22 3.12 8.47 7.23
N LEU A 23 2.41 8.67 8.34
CA LEU A 23 1.01 8.26 8.51
C LEU A 23 0.12 8.85 7.39
N GLY A 24 0.22 10.16 7.16
CA GLY A 24 -0.57 10.87 6.16
C GLY A 24 -0.31 10.44 4.71
N THR A 25 0.86 9.85 4.41
CA THR A 25 1.16 9.38 3.04
C THR A 25 0.36 8.15 2.63
N LEU A 26 0.17 7.19 3.53
CA LEU A 26 -0.45 5.90 3.19
C LEU A 26 -1.84 5.71 3.78
N LEU A 27 -2.22 6.42 4.84
CA LEU A 27 -3.52 6.25 5.48
C LEU A 27 -4.70 6.43 4.49
N PRO A 28 -4.73 7.49 3.66
CA PRO A 28 -5.83 7.66 2.71
C PRO A 28 -5.92 6.50 1.70
N TRP A 29 -4.77 6.08 1.15
CA TRP A 29 -4.70 4.99 0.18
C TRP A 29 -5.08 3.63 0.81
N ASN A 30 -4.61 3.36 2.03
CA ASN A 30 -4.94 2.13 2.74
C ASN A 30 -6.44 2.05 3.05
N PHE A 31 -7.08 3.15 3.48
CA PHE A 31 -8.53 3.20 3.65
C PHE A 31 -9.27 2.96 2.33
N PHE A 32 -8.78 3.55 1.23
CA PHE A 32 -9.35 3.33 -0.09
C PHE A 32 -9.28 1.85 -0.52
N MET A 33 -8.13 1.20 -0.34
CA MET A 33 -7.93 -0.22 -0.60
C MET A 33 -8.87 -1.10 0.24
N THR A 34 -9.02 -0.80 1.54
CA THR A 34 -9.95 -1.55 2.41
C THR A 34 -11.41 -1.38 2.02
N ALA A 35 -11.77 -0.25 1.40
CA ALA A 35 -13.11 0.00 0.89
C ALA A 35 -13.41 -0.69 -0.45
N THR A 36 -12.53 -1.58 -0.95
CA THR A 36 -12.75 -2.31 -2.21
C THR A 36 -14.09 -3.05 -2.25
N MET A 37 -14.53 -3.67 -1.14
CA MET A 37 -15.83 -4.34 -1.05
C MET A 37 -17.01 -3.38 -1.28
N TYR A 38 -16.89 -2.14 -0.83
CA TYR A 38 -17.88 -1.10 -1.09
C TYR A 38 -17.93 -0.77 -2.59
N PHE A 39 -16.78 -0.57 -3.23
CA PHE A 39 -16.73 -0.24 -4.66
C PHE A 39 -17.27 -1.38 -5.53
N THR A 40 -16.88 -2.62 -5.27
CA THR A 40 -17.38 -3.77 -6.02
C THR A 40 -18.88 -3.98 -5.78
N SER A 41 -19.36 -3.86 -4.54
CA SER A 41 -20.79 -3.94 -4.23
C SER A 41 -21.60 -2.81 -4.86
N ARG A 42 -21.05 -1.60 -4.99
CA ARG A 42 -21.72 -0.48 -5.66
C ARG A 42 -21.78 -0.64 -7.17
N LEU A 43 -20.88 -1.43 -7.74
CA LEU A 43 -20.92 -1.82 -9.16
C LEU A 43 -21.92 -2.96 -9.41
N LYS A 44 -22.29 -3.74 -8.38
CA LYS A 44 -23.39 -4.71 -8.44
C LYS A 44 -24.73 -3.99 -8.53
N SER A 45 -25.67 -4.55 -9.28
CA SER A 45 -27.08 -4.19 -9.17
C SER A 45 -27.84 -5.20 -8.31
N THR A 46 -28.74 -4.70 -7.46
CA THR A 46 -29.83 -5.47 -6.84
C THR A 46 -30.60 -6.22 -7.93
N PRO A 47 -30.95 -7.51 -7.74
CA PRO A 47 -31.83 -8.18 -8.67
C PRO A 47 -33.16 -7.44 -8.69
N THR A 48 -33.56 -6.91 -9.85
CA THR A 48 -34.92 -6.43 -10.08
C THR A 48 -35.86 -7.63 -10.03
N ASN A 49 -36.34 -7.96 -8.83
CA ASN A 49 -37.50 -8.81 -8.65
C ASN A 49 -38.70 -8.11 -9.30
N GLY A 50 -39.03 -8.48 -10.54
CA GLY A 50 -40.24 -7.99 -11.22
C GLY A 50 -40.13 -7.65 -12.71
N ALA A 51 -39.00 -7.85 -13.39
CA ALA A 51 -38.97 -7.73 -14.84
C ALA A 51 -39.51 -9.04 -15.47
N VAL A 52 -40.82 -9.07 -15.71
CA VAL A 52 -41.48 -10.00 -16.63
C VAL A 52 -40.62 -10.08 -17.89
N VAL A 53 -40.19 -11.29 -18.22
CA VAL A 53 -39.42 -11.62 -19.42
C VAL A 53 -40.31 -11.41 -20.65
N ASN A 54 -40.45 -10.17 -21.09
CA ASN A 54 -41.00 -9.84 -22.39
C ASN A 54 -39.85 -9.43 -23.32
N GLN A 55 -39.49 -10.38 -24.17
CA GLN A 55 -38.64 -10.32 -25.35
C GLN A 55 -38.32 -8.91 -25.88
N THR A 56 -37.13 -8.41 -25.52
CA THR A 56 -36.27 -7.52 -26.31
C THR A 56 -34.82 -7.80 -25.90
N ALA A 57 -34.30 -8.95 -26.33
CA ALA A 57 -33.18 -9.64 -25.70
C ALA A 57 -31.77 -9.08 -25.98
N ASN A 58 -31.55 -8.14 -26.91
CA ASN A 58 -30.17 -7.78 -27.28
C ASN A 58 -29.54 -6.66 -26.41
N SER A 59 -30.34 -5.74 -25.86
CA SER A 59 -29.79 -4.57 -25.15
C SER A 59 -29.60 -4.81 -23.65
N THR A 60 -30.43 -5.64 -23.03
CA THR A 60 -30.40 -5.95 -21.60
C THR A 60 -29.32 -6.97 -21.25
N LEU A 61 -29.10 -7.99 -22.09
CA LEU A 61 -28.00 -8.94 -21.96
C LEU A 61 -26.64 -8.24 -22.03
N ALA A 62 -26.44 -7.34 -23.02
CA ALA A 62 -25.21 -6.57 -23.15
C ALA A 62 -24.96 -5.65 -21.93
N ALA A 63 -25.99 -5.02 -21.36
CA ALA A 63 -25.85 -4.15 -20.19
C ALA A 63 -25.56 -4.94 -18.89
N VAL A 64 -26.13 -6.14 -18.74
CA VAL A 64 -25.86 -7.06 -17.61
C VAL A 64 -24.46 -7.66 -17.71
N ASP A 65 -24.05 -8.08 -18.91
CA ASP A 65 -22.68 -8.57 -19.17
C ASP A 65 -21.65 -7.48 -18.89
N VAL A 66 -21.87 -6.25 -19.40
CA VAL A 66 -20.98 -5.11 -19.11
C VAL A 66 -20.89 -4.87 -17.60
N ARG A 67 -21.99 -4.95 -16.84
CA ARG A 67 -21.95 -4.77 -15.36
C ARG A 67 -21.11 -5.82 -14.63
N ASN A 68 -21.31 -7.10 -14.93
CA ASN A 68 -20.52 -8.20 -14.34
C ASN A 68 -19.03 -8.08 -14.72
N VAL A 69 -18.75 -7.55 -15.91
CA VAL A 69 -17.39 -7.28 -16.36
C VAL A 69 -16.72 -6.14 -15.56
N LEU A 70 -17.46 -5.08 -15.19
CA LEU A 70 -16.90 -3.97 -14.41
C LEU A 70 -16.46 -4.40 -13.00
N GLU A 71 -17.28 -5.17 -12.30
CA GLU A 71 -16.94 -5.68 -10.97
C GLU A 71 -15.72 -6.61 -11.03
N SER A 72 -15.76 -7.62 -11.92
CA SER A 72 -14.70 -8.62 -12.03
C SER A 72 -13.35 -8.03 -12.42
N LYS A 73 -13.34 -6.96 -13.22
CA LYS A 73 -12.11 -6.26 -13.63
C LYS A 73 -11.68 -5.17 -12.65
N PHE A 74 -12.50 -4.79 -11.67
CA PHE A 74 -12.24 -3.64 -10.79
C PHE A 74 -10.89 -3.69 -10.09
N ASN A 75 -10.55 -4.80 -9.43
CA ASN A 75 -9.28 -4.94 -8.71
C ASN A 75 -8.06 -4.90 -9.65
N ASN A 76 -8.19 -5.51 -10.83
CA ASN A 76 -7.11 -5.55 -11.81
C ASN A 76 -6.87 -4.15 -12.39
N VAL A 77 -7.94 -3.43 -12.75
CA VAL A 77 -7.85 -2.06 -13.29
C VAL A 77 -7.40 -1.08 -12.21
N MET A 78 -7.90 -1.18 -10.97
CA MET A 78 -7.40 -0.40 -9.84
C MET A 78 -5.90 -0.57 -9.67
N THR A 79 -5.41 -1.81 -9.71
CA THR A 79 -3.99 -2.11 -9.56
C THR A 79 -3.16 -1.44 -10.66
N LEU A 80 -3.60 -1.52 -11.93
CA LEU A 80 -2.92 -0.85 -13.05
C LEU A 80 -2.95 0.68 -12.89
N CYS A 81 -4.12 1.25 -12.59
CA CYS A 81 -4.31 2.68 -12.36
C CYS A 81 -3.54 3.21 -11.13
N ALA A 82 -3.18 2.34 -10.19
CA ALA A 82 -2.34 2.71 -9.05
C ALA A 82 -0.85 2.59 -9.37
N MET A 83 -0.41 1.43 -9.86
CA MET A 83 1.01 1.12 -10.02
C MET A 83 1.66 1.90 -11.17
N VAL A 84 0.97 2.08 -12.31
CA VAL A 84 1.54 2.77 -13.47
C VAL A 84 1.83 4.24 -13.17
N PRO A 85 0.89 5.04 -12.65
CA PRO A 85 1.18 6.43 -12.30
C PRO A 85 2.17 6.54 -11.14
N LEU A 86 2.10 5.65 -10.14
CA LEU A 86 3.07 5.61 -9.05
C LEU A 86 4.50 5.46 -9.59
N LEU A 87 4.74 4.54 -10.53
CA LEU A 87 6.05 4.33 -11.13
C LEU A 87 6.51 5.51 -12.00
N ILE A 88 5.62 6.03 -12.84
CA ILE A 88 5.93 7.17 -13.72
C ILE A 88 6.29 8.40 -12.87
N PHE A 89 5.47 8.76 -11.90
CA PHE A 89 5.68 9.98 -11.12
C PHE A 89 6.82 9.85 -10.10
N THR A 90 7.11 8.66 -9.58
CA THR A 90 8.33 8.46 -8.76
C THR A 90 9.60 8.60 -9.59
N CYS A 91 9.60 8.07 -10.82
CA CYS A 91 10.69 8.27 -11.77
C CYS A 91 10.85 9.76 -12.14
N LEU A 92 9.77 10.43 -12.55
CA LEU A 92 9.78 11.84 -12.90
C LEU A 92 10.19 12.74 -11.72
N ASN A 93 9.77 12.42 -10.50
CA ASN A 93 10.16 13.17 -9.30
C ASN A 93 11.68 13.16 -9.08
N SER A 94 12.38 12.10 -9.52
CA SER A 94 13.85 12.03 -9.49
C SER A 94 14.51 13.09 -10.39
N PHE A 95 13.79 13.71 -11.33
CA PHE A 95 14.27 14.85 -12.13
C PHE A 95 13.63 16.18 -11.70
N ILE A 96 12.33 16.15 -11.38
CA ILE A 96 11.54 17.35 -11.01
C ILE A 96 11.97 17.92 -9.65
N HIS A 97 12.53 17.09 -8.75
CA HIS A 97 12.89 17.53 -7.40
C HIS A 97 13.87 18.72 -7.37
N GLN A 98 14.75 18.84 -8.37
CA GLN A 98 15.71 19.95 -8.49
C GLN A 98 15.06 21.26 -8.96
N ARG A 99 13.90 21.17 -9.63
CA ARG A 99 13.22 22.32 -10.26
C ARG A 99 12.15 22.93 -9.37
N ILE A 100 11.49 22.12 -8.54
CA ILE A 100 10.33 22.55 -7.74
C ILE A 100 10.69 22.54 -6.24
N PRO A 101 10.49 23.67 -5.52
CA PRO A 101 10.81 23.75 -4.11
C PRO A 101 10.03 22.70 -3.30
N GLN A 102 10.72 22.06 -2.36
CA GLN A 102 10.21 20.93 -1.61
C GLN A 102 8.92 21.22 -0.82
N LYS A 103 8.80 22.45 -0.26
CA LYS A 103 7.58 22.90 0.43
C LYS A 103 6.35 22.84 -0.48
N LEU A 104 6.50 23.25 -1.74
CA LEU A 104 5.41 23.23 -2.72
C LEU A 104 5.08 21.79 -3.13
N ARG A 105 6.10 20.93 -3.31
CA ARG A 105 5.88 19.51 -3.62
C ARG A 105 5.09 18.78 -2.54
N ILE A 106 5.48 18.94 -1.27
CA ILE A 106 4.81 18.26 -0.14
C ILE A 106 3.42 18.86 0.11
N SER A 107 3.30 20.17 0.30
CA SER A 107 2.03 20.82 0.63
C SER A 107 1.02 20.72 -0.53
N GLY A 108 1.49 20.90 -1.76
CA GLY A 108 0.66 20.77 -2.96
C GLY A 108 0.11 19.36 -3.14
N SER A 109 0.97 18.34 -2.98
CA SER A 109 0.52 16.94 -3.09
C SER A 109 -0.49 16.58 -2.01
N LEU A 110 -0.25 16.99 -0.76
CA LEU A 110 -1.22 16.78 0.34
C LEU A 110 -2.56 17.47 0.06
N SER A 111 -2.53 18.71 -0.45
CA SER A 111 -3.76 19.46 -0.79
C SER A 111 -4.57 18.78 -1.89
N VAL A 112 -3.91 18.28 -2.93
CA VAL A 112 -4.59 17.54 -4.02
C VAL A 112 -5.17 16.22 -3.52
N ILE A 113 -4.40 15.45 -2.75
CA ILE A 113 -4.89 14.19 -2.17
C ILE A 113 -6.13 14.46 -1.30
N LEU A 114 -6.08 15.46 -0.42
CA LEU A 114 -7.22 15.86 0.41
C LEU A 114 -8.45 16.18 -0.43
N LEU A 115 -8.30 16.99 -1.48
CA LEU A 115 -9.39 17.36 -2.38
C LEU A 115 -10.01 16.13 -3.06
N VAL A 116 -9.19 15.21 -3.56
CA VAL A 116 -9.67 14.00 -4.23
C VAL A 116 -10.42 13.07 -3.26
N PHE A 117 -9.97 12.97 -2.01
CA PHE A 117 -10.69 12.20 -0.97
C PHE A 117 -11.99 12.88 -0.54
N LEU A 118 -12.03 14.22 -0.48
CA LEU A 118 -13.26 14.98 -0.22
C LEU A 118 -14.29 14.74 -1.33
N ILE A 119 -13.86 14.82 -2.60
CA ILE A 119 -14.69 14.47 -3.76
C ILE A 119 -15.17 13.02 -3.65
N THR A 120 -14.31 12.09 -3.23
CA THR A 120 -14.69 10.69 -3.03
C THR A 120 -15.77 10.53 -1.97
N ALA A 121 -15.69 11.24 -0.84
CA ALA A 121 -16.71 11.23 0.19
C ALA A 121 -18.05 11.80 -0.30
N VAL A 122 -18.04 12.86 -1.13
CA VAL A 122 -19.26 13.40 -1.73
C VAL A 122 -19.88 12.40 -2.73
N LEU A 123 -19.06 11.78 -3.59
CA LEU A 123 -19.53 10.81 -4.58
C LEU A 123 -20.15 9.54 -3.96
N VAL A 124 -19.85 9.24 -2.69
CA VAL A 124 -20.53 8.17 -1.96
C VAL A 124 -22.04 8.46 -1.82
N LYS A 125 -22.46 9.73 -1.81
CA LYS A 125 -23.87 10.13 -1.65
C LYS A 125 -24.58 10.47 -2.97
N VAL A 126 -23.84 10.62 -4.06
CA VAL A 126 -24.40 11.00 -5.36
C VAL A 126 -24.75 9.74 -6.17
N ASP A 127 -25.99 9.64 -6.65
CA ASP A 127 -26.40 8.56 -7.53
C ASP A 127 -25.75 8.72 -8.91
N MET A 128 -25.05 7.67 -9.35
CA MET A 128 -24.33 7.66 -10.62
C MET A 128 -24.53 6.31 -11.31
N THR A 129 -24.48 6.32 -12.64
CA THR A 129 -24.47 5.06 -13.40
C THR A 129 -23.17 4.28 -13.10
N PRO A 130 -23.19 2.93 -13.08
CA PRO A 130 -22.03 2.12 -12.70
C PRO A 130 -20.78 2.41 -13.54
N LEU A 131 -20.93 2.64 -14.85
CA LEU A 131 -19.82 2.96 -15.74
C LEU A 131 -19.19 4.33 -15.40
N SER A 132 -20.02 5.36 -15.20
CA SER A 132 -19.53 6.68 -14.81
C SER A 132 -18.84 6.63 -13.45
N PHE A 133 -19.40 5.90 -12.48
CA PHE A 133 -18.78 5.69 -11.17
C PHE A 133 -17.42 4.99 -11.29
N PHE A 134 -17.33 3.95 -12.12
CA PHE A 134 -16.09 3.22 -12.38
C PHE A 134 -15.01 4.13 -12.98
N VAL A 135 -15.32 4.82 -14.08
CA VAL A 135 -14.37 5.69 -14.79
C VAL A 135 -13.88 6.82 -13.89
N VAL A 136 -14.79 7.52 -13.22
CA VAL A 136 -14.42 8.61 -12.28
C VAL A 136 -13.57 8.06 -11.13
N THR A 137 -13.87 6.87 -10.63
CA THR A 137 -13.06 6.23 -9.57
C THR A 137 -11.65 5.91 -10.06
N MET A 138 -11.49 5.37 -11.27
CA MET A 138 -10.16 5.09 -11.84
C MET A 138 -9.34 6.35 -12.07
N ILE A 139 -9.95 7.44 -12.58
CA ILE A 139 -9.29 8.73 -12.73
C ILE A 139 -8.77 9.25 -11.38
N LYS A 140 -9.58 9.16 -10.32
CA LYS A 140 -9.17 9.55 -8.97
C LYS A 140 -8.01 8.70 -8.44
N ILE A 141 -8.03 7.38 -8.67
CA ILE A 141 -6.93 6.47 -8.28
C ILE A 141 -5.63 6.90 -8.96
N VAL A 142 -5.68 7.24 -10.26
CA VAL A 142 -4.52 7.76 -11.00
C VAL A 142 -4.00 9.04 -10.37
N CYS A 143 -4.88 10.00 -10.04
CA CYS A 143 -4.50 11.24 -9.37
C CYS A 143 -3.87 11.00 -8.00
N ILE A 144 -4.49 10.16 -7.15
CA ILE A 144 -3.99 9.84 -5.80
C ILE A 144 -2.59 9.25 -5.88
N ASN A 145 -2.35 8.28 -6.77
CA ASN A 145 -1.04 7.62 -6.87
C ASN A 145 0.02 8.54 -7.50
N SER A 146 -0.36 9.44 -8.41
CA SER A 146 0.55 10.42 -9.02
C SER A 146 1.07 11.42 -7.98
N PHE A 147 0.18 12.04 -7.20
CA PHE A 147 0.58 12.98 -6.15
C PHE A 147 1.14 12.26 -4.92
N GLY A 148 0.68 11.04 -4.64
CA GLY A 148 1.27 10.16 -3.62
C GLY A 148 2.74 9.83 -3.92
N ALA A 149 3.07 9.57 -5.18
CA ALA A 149 4.45 9.37 -5.64
C ALA A 149 5.35 10.59 -5.37
N ILE A 150 4.86 11.80 -5.71
CA ILE A 150 5.58 13.06 -5.49
C ILE A 150 5.76 13.30 -3.99
N LEU A 151 4.70 13.11 -3.19
CA LEU A 151 4.72 13.27 -1.74
C LEU A 151 5.73 12.32 -1.09
N GLN A 152 5.64 11.02 -1.39
CA GLN A 152 6.53 10.01 -0.81
C GLN A 152 7.98 10.24 -1.22
N GLY A 153 8.26 10.46 -2.52
CA GLY A 153 9.60 10.73 -3.00
C GLY A 153 10.22 11.99 -2.36
N SER A 154 9.43 13.06 -2.22
CA SER A 154 9.90 14.31 -1.59
C SER A 154 10.16 14.17 -0.09
N LEU A 155 9.37 13.34 0.61
CA LEU A 155 9.56 13.06 2.04
C LEU A 155 10.82 12.23 2.29
N PHE A 156 11.05 11.18 1.50
CA PHE A 156 12.26 10.36 1.63
C PHE A 156 13.50 11.07 1.12
N GLY A 157 13.39 11.96 0.13
CA GLY A 157 14.49 12.86 -0.24
C GLY A 157 14.91 13.73 0.93
N LEU A 158 13.97 14.41 1.59
CA LEU A 158 14.28 15.23 2.77
C LEU A 158 14.82 14.41 3.94
N ALA A 159 14.21 13.27 4.24
CA ALA A 159 14.68 12.39 5.30
C ALA A 159 16.09 11.86 5.02
N GLY A 160 16.42 11.67 3.73
CA GLY A 160 17.76 11.29 3.28
C GLY A 160 18.84 12.30 3.65
N MET A 161 18.51 13.59 3.74
CA MET A 161 19.43 14.63 4.20
C MET A 161 19.62 14.65 5.73
N LEU A 162 18.70 14.06 6.49
CA LEU A 162 18.75 14.03 7.96
C LEU A 162 19.37 12.73 8.47
N PRO A 163 19.82 12.64 9.75
CA PRO A 163 20.28 11.38 10.31
C PRO A 163 19.29 10.23 10.07
N ALA A 164 19.78 9.00 9.90
CA ALA A 164 18.96 7.82 9.54
C ALA A 164 17.75 7.62 10.48
N SER A 165 17.88 8.02 11.74
CA SER A 165 16.81 8.02 12.75
C SER A 165 15.56 8.84 12.38
N TYR A 166 15.63 9.75 11.41
CA TYR A 166 14.50 10.55 10.91
C TYR A 166 13.80 9.94 9.69
N THR A 167 14.39 8.93 9.07
CA THR A 167 13.69 8.12 8.05
C THR A 167 12.78 7.09 8.70
N THR A 168 13.21 6.54 9.83
CA THR A 168 12.44 5.58 10.61
C THR A 168 11.03 6.05 11.02
N PRO A 169 10.80 7.26 11.57
CA PRO A 169 9.46 7.70 11.93
C PRO A 169 8.52 7.73 10.73
N ILE A 170 8.99 8.11 9.53
CA ILE A 170 8.18 8.06 8.31
C ILE A 170 7.71 6.63 8.05
N MET A 171 8.64 5.67 8.10
CA MET A 171 8.36 4.26 7.90
C MET A 171 7.40 3.72 8.99
N SER A 172 7.65 4.02 10.26
CA SER A 172 6.78 3.59 11.36
C SER A 172 5.36 4.17 11.23
N GLY A 173 5.22 5.46 10.87
CA GLY A 173 3.94 6.09 10.58
C GLY A 173 3.20 5.43 9.43
N GLN A 174 3.91 5.02 8.36
CA GLN A 174 3.36 4.24 7.25
C GLN A 174 2.84 2.87 7.69
N GLY A 175 3.55 2.18 8.58
CA GLY A 175 3.09 0.91 9.17
C GLY A 175 1.84 1.09 10.04
N LEU A 176 1.81 2.14 10.85
CA LEU A 176 0.63 2.46 11.68
C LEU A 176 -0.59 2.79 10.81
N ALA A 177 -0.41 3.47 9.67
CA ALA A 177 -1.48 3.73 8.72
C ALA A 177 -2.13 2.44 8.20
N GLY A 178 -1.32 1.42 7.91
CA GLY A 178 -1.80 0.10 7.52
C GLY A 178 -2.57 -0.61 8.63
N THR A 179 -2.05 -0.53 9.87
CA THR A 179 -2.71 -1.10 11.05
C THR A 179 -4.07 -0.45 11.31
N PHE A 180 -4.16 0.88 11.23
CA PHE A 180 -5.44 1.60 11.35
C PHE A 180 -6.43 1.20 10.26
N ALA A 181 -5.99 1.00 9.02
CA ALA A 181 -6.85 0.55 7.93
C ALA A 181 -7.39 -0.86 8.15
N ALA A 182 -6.53 -1.81 8.55
CA ALA A 182 -6.96 -3.17 8.85
C ALA A 182 -7.93 -3.21 10.04
N PHE A 183 -7.68 -2.42 11.09
CA PHE A 183 -8.60 -2.30 12.23
C PHE A 183 -9.96 -1.72 11.80
N SER A 184 -9.95 -0.64 11.02
CA SER A 184 -11.16 -0.03 10.45
C SER A 184 -11.98 -1.02 9.62
N MET A 185 -11.30 -1.84 8.80
CA MET A 185 -11.93 -2.91 8.01
C MET A 185 -12.64 -3.94 8.89
N ILE A 186 -12.01 -4.39 9.98
CA ILE A 186 -12.60 -5.35 10.92
C ILE A 186 -13.79 -4.72 11.66
N CYS A 187 -13.68 -3.47 12.12
CA CYS A 187 -14.79 -2.76 12.74
C CYS A 187 -15.99 -2.63 11.78
N ALA A 188 -15.74 -2.30 10.51
CA ALA A 188 -16.80 -2.21 9.49
C ALA A 188 -17.49 -3.57 9.26
N LEU A 189 -16.73 -4.67 9.24
CA LEU A 189 -17.29 -6.01 9.15
C LEU A 189 -18.09 -6.40 10.39
N ALA A 190 -17.59 -6.08 11.60
CA ALA A 190 -18.27 -6.37 12.86
C ALA A 190 -19.63 -5.64 13.00
N THR A 191 -19.78 -4.49 12.35
CA THR A 191 -21.07 -3.78 12.30
C THR A 191 -22.08 -4.37 11.31
N GLY A 192 -21.64 -5.23 10.37
CA GLY A 192 -22.51 -5.94 9.44
C GLY A 192 -22.99 -7.26 10.06
N SER A 193 -24.31 -7.44 10.17
CA SER A 193 -24.98 -8.42 11.02
C SER A 193 -24.78 -9.92 10.73
N GLU A 194 -23.84 -10.34 9.86
CA GLU A 194 -23.59 -11.75 9.55
C GLU A 194 -22.24 -12.21 10.12
N LEU A 195 -22.28 -12.72 11.36
CA LEU A 195 -21.12 -13.26 12.06
C LEU A 195 -20.81 -14.68 11.55
N GLN A 196 -20.02 -14.79 10.48
CA GLN A 196 -19.50 -16.06 9.99
C GLN A 196 -17.98 -16.11 10.13
N ASP A 197 -17.43 -17.12 10.79
CA ASP A 197 -15.99 -17.24 11.09
C ASP A 197 -15.10 -17.15 9.84
N LYS A 198 -15.60 -17.61 8.68
CA LYS A 198 -14.89 -17.52 7.40
C LYS A 198 -14.71 -16.09 6.89
N ILE A 199 -15.56 -15.15 7.30
CA ILE A 199 -15.50 -13.75 6.89
C ILE A 199 -14.34 -13.03 7.60
N TYR A 200 -13.99 -13.44 8.82
CA TYR A 200 -12.98 -12.77 9.64
C TYR A 200 -11.56 -13.33 9.48
N PHE A 201 -11.40 -14.58 9.02
CA PHE A 201 -10.07 -15.18 8.89
C PHE A 201 -9.13 -14.32 8.03
N ILE A 202 -9.56 -13.90 6.84
CA ILE A 202 -8.72 -13.08 5.95
C ILE A 202 -8.45 -11.69 6.54
N PRO A 203 -9.44 -10.89 7.00
CA PRO A 203 -9.21 -9.62 7.68
C PRO A 203 -8.26 -9.72 8.88
N VAL A 204 -8.36 -10.77 9.70
CA VAL A 204 -7.58 -10.91 10.94
C VAL A 204 -6.21 -11.54 10.67
N ALA A 205 -6.17 -12.77 10.14
CA ALA A 205 -4.95 -13.55 9.98
C ALA A 205 -4.08 -13.08 8.81
N CYS A 206 -4.67 -12.46 7.78
CA CYS A 206 -3.91 -11.88 6.67
C CYS A 206 -3.69 -10.38 6.90
N PHE A 207 -4.75 -9.56 6.87
CA PHE A 207 -4.59 -8.11 6.81
C PHE A 207 -4.11 -7.50 8.14
N LEU A 208 -4.79 -7.76 9.25
CA LEU A 208 -4.42 -7.18 10.54
C LEU A 208 -3.07 -7.68 11.01
N LEU A 209 -2.87 -9.00 10.99
CA LEU A 209 -1.61 -9.61 11.40
C LEU A 209 -0.43 -9.10 10.56
N PHE A 210 -0.59 -9.00 9.24
CA PHE A 210 0.44 -8.44 8.38
C PHE A 210 0.78 -7.01 8.77
N ASN A 211 -0.23 -6.15 8.92
CA ASN A 211 0.00 -4.72 9.18
C ASN A 211 0.58 -4.45 10.58
N VAL A 212 0.14 -5.19 11.61
CA VAL A 212 0.68 -5.06 12.98
C VAL A 212 2.14 -5.51 13.01
N MET A 213 2.48 -6.64 12.39
CA MET A 213 3.84 -7.16 12.39
C MET A 213 4.77 -6.34 11.49
N ASP A 214 4.29 -5.85 10.35
CA ASP A 214 5.01 -4.89 9.52
C ASP A 214 5.28 -3.59 10.30
N TRP A 215 4.28 -3.03 10.98
CA TRP A 215 4.46 -1.85 11.83
C TRP A 215 5.46 -2.08 12.96
N ALA A 216 5.41 -3.24 13.63
CA ALA A 216 6.37 -3.62 14.66
C ALA A 216 7.80 -3.68 14.10
N GLY A 217 7.99 -4.31 12.93
CA GLY A 217 9.27 -4.36 12.23
C GLY A 217 9.79 -2.95 11.87
N ARG A 218 8.95 -2.09 11.29
CA ARG A 218 9.34 -0.71 10.96
C ARG A 218 9.72 0.09 12.19
N SER A 219 8.95 -0.05 13.27
CA SER A 219 9.17 0.67 14.53
C SER A 219 10.43 0.20 15.25
N LEU A 220 10.77 -1.09 15.19
CA LEU A 220 11.98 -1.62 15.79
C LEU A 220 13.25 -0.97 15.22
N THR A 221 13.24 -0.57 13.95
CA THR A 221 14.40 0.13 13.35
C THR A 221 14.72 1.46 14.03
N ALA A 222 13.82 2.01 14.86
CA ALA A 222 14.07 3.25 15.59
C ALA A 222 15.04 3.03 16.75
N VAL A 223 15.08 1.81 17.27
CA VAL A 223 15.86 1.40 18.43
C VAL A 223 17.03 0.50 18.03
N CYS A 224 16.81 -0.38 17.05
CA CYS A 224 17.81 -1.37 16.62
C CYS A 224 17.97 -1.38 15.09
N MET A 225 19.14 -0.93 14.62
CA MET A 225 19.50 -0.88 13.19
C MET A 225 20.51 -1.98 12.78
N TRP A 226 20.40 -3.18 13.36
CA TRP A 226 21.20 -4.34 12.95
C TRP A 226 20.72 -4.87 11.58
N PRO A 227 21.59 -5.33 10.66
CA PRO A 227 23.03 -5.61 10.78
C PRO A 227 23.96 -4.44 10.43
N GLY A 228 23.42 -3.22 10.24
CA GLY A 228 24.17 -2.03 9.86
C GLY A 228 24.26 -1.82 8.34
N LYS A 229 24.62 -0.60 7.93
CA LYS A 229 24.55 -0.14 6.52
C LYS A 229 25.53 -0.81 5.55
N ASP A 230 26.67 -1.30 6.05
CA ASP A 230 27.75 -1.89 5.23
C ASP A 230 27.77 -3.41 5.28
N SER A 231 26.83 -4.02 5.98
CA SER A 231 26.79 -5.46 6.19
C SER A 231 26.14 -6.19 5.03
N ILE A 232 26.78 -7.27 4.56
CA ILE A 232 26.26 -8.17 3.52
C ILE A 232 25.03 -8.97 3.99
N TRP A 233 24.80 -9.04 5.30
CA TRP A 233 23.63 -9.69 5.88
C TRP A 233 22.32 -9.03 5.44
N LEU A 234 22.29 -7.71 5.22
CA LEU A 234 21.08 -7.01 4.80
C LEU A 234 20.56 -7.53 3.43
N PRO A 235 21.32 -7.49 2.33
CA PRO A 235 20.88 -8.06 1.06
C PRO A 235 20.66 -9.57 1.13
N GLY A 236 21.47 -10.31 1.90
CA GLY A 236 21.28 -11.75 2.10
C GLY A 236 19.92 -12.10 2.74
N LEU A 237 19.53 -11.38 3.79
CA LEU A 237 18.23 -11.54 4.44
C LEU A 237 17.07 -11.13 3.52
N VAL A 238 17.24 -10.11 2.68
CA VAL A 238 16.22 -9.73 1.69
C VAL A 238 16.01 -10.84 0.66
N ILE A 239 17.08 -11.43 0.13
CA ILE A 239 17.00 -12.54 -0.83
C ILE A 239 16.39 -13.78 -0.17
N ALA A 240 16.74 -14.07 1.07
CA ALA A 240 16.19 -15.19 1.82
C ALA A 240 14.65 -15.14 1.91
N ARG A 241 14.02 -13.95 1.85
CA ARG A 241 12.55 -13.81 1.86
C ARG A 241 11.85 -14.43 0.65
N VAL A 242 12.57 -14.76 -0.43
CA VAL A 242 12.02 -15.53 -1.56
C VAL A 242 11.46 -16.88 -1.10
N VAL A 243 11.97 -17.46 0.00
CA VAL A 243 11.46 -18.70 0.59
C VAL A 243 9.98 -18.61 0.99
N PHE A 244 9.46 -17.41 1.30
CA PHE A 244 8.06 -17.25 1.68
C PHE A 244 7.10 -17.51 0.51
N ILE A 245 7.54 -17.39 -0.74
CA ILE A 245 6.71 -17.66 -1.93
C ILE A 245 6.22 -19.12 -1.93
N PRO A 246 7.08 -20.15 -1.96
CA PRO A 246 6.62 -21.53 -1.90
C PRO A 246 5.91 -21.87 -0.59
N LEU A 247 6.33 -21.30 0.55
CA LEU A 247 5.66 -21.54 1.84
C LEU A 247 4.18 -21.11 1.80
N PHE A 248 3.87 -19.91 1.27
CA PHE A 248 2.48 -19.45 1.17
C PHE A 248 1.66 -20.19 0.10
N ILE A 249 2.27 -20.55 -1.03
CA ILE A 249 1.57 -21.33 -2.08
C ILE A 249 1.14 -22.72 -1.55
N LEU A 250 1.95 -23.32 -0.68
CA LEU A 250 1.69 -24.64 -0.09
C LEU A 250 0.79 -24.62 1.15
N CYS A 251 0.42 -23.44 1.66
CA CYS A 251 -0.62 -23.27 2.69
C CYS A 251 -2.01 -23.56 2.13
N ASN A 252 -3.00 -23.72 3.01
CA ASN A 252 -4.38 -24.09 2.67
C ASN A 252 -5.21 -22.98 1.98
N VAL A 253 -4.87 -22.64 0.73
CA VAL A 253 -5.66 -21.78 -0.17
C VAL A 253 -6.65 -22.63 -0.98
N GLN A 254 -7.94 -22.30 -0.93
CA GLN A 254 -9.03 -22.98 -1.64
C GLN A 254 -9.88 -21.98 -2.46
N PRO A 255 -10.43 -22.36 -3.62
CA PRO A 255 -10.20 -23.62 -4.35
C PRO A 255 -8.83 -23.62 -5.06
N ARG A 256 -8.27 -24.81 -5.30
CA ARG A 256 -6.98 -25.02 -5.99
C ARG A 256 -7.09 -26.13 -7.02
N ASN A 257 -6.27 -26.07 -8.07
CA ASN A 257 -6.33 -27.00 -9.19
C ASN A 257 -5.04 -27.80 -9.39
N ASN A 258 -3.87 -27.20 -9.14
CA ASN A 258 -2.60 -27.73 -9.66
C ASN A 258 -1.61 -28.23 -8.60
N LEU A 259 -1.70 -27.75 -7.34
CA LEU A 259 -0.66 -27.97 -6.32
C LEU A 259 -1.22 -28.56 -5.00
N PRO A 260 -0.55 -29.52 -4.35
CA PRO A 260 -1.02 -30.09 -3.09
C PRO A 260 -0.94 -29.10 -1.91
N VAL A 261 -1.79 -29.29 -0.90
CA VAL A 261 -1.69 -28.59 0.40
C VAL A 261 -0.67 -29.34 1.25
N LEU A 262 0.44 -28.70 1.61
CA LEU A 262 1.42 -29.27 2.54
C LEU A 262 1.16 -28.81 3.98
N PHE A 263 0.74 -27.55 4.13
CA PHE A 263 0.44 -26.94 5.43
C PHE A 263 -1.07 -26.70 5.56
N ASP A 264 -1.77 -27.71 6.06
CA ASP A 264 -3.24 -27.69 6.18
C ASP A 264 -3.73 -26.84 7.36
N HIS A 265 -2.98 -26.85 8.47
CA HIS A 265 -3.36 -26.16 9.70
C HIS A 265 -3.04 -24.65 9.64
N ASP A 266 -4.03 -23.81 9.98
CA ASP A 266 -3.94 -22.33 9.93
C ASP A 266 -2.77 -21.75 10.74
N ALA A 267 -2.33 -22.44 11.80
CA ALA A 267 -1.17 -22.04 12.58
C ALA A 267 0.10 -21.86 11.72
N TRP A 268 0.31 -22.69 10.70
CA TRP A 268 1.46 -22.55 9.80
C TRP A 268 1.39 -21.26 9.01
N TYR A 269 0.22 -20.95 8.46
CA TYR A 269 0.00 -19.69 7.76
C TYR A 269 0.25 -18.48 8.66
N ILE A 270 -0.25 -18.52 9.90
CA ILE A 270 -0.06 -17.45 10.90
C ILE A 270 1.43 -17.27 11.24
N ILE A 271 2.17 -18.36 11.47
CA ILE A 271 3.61 -18.31 11.76
C ILE A 271 4.36 -17.70 10.58
N PHE A 272 4.10 -18.17 9.36
CA PHE A 272 4.75 -17.62 8.16
C PHE A 272 4.40 -16.15 7.96
N MET A 273 3.15 -15.75 8.20
CA MET A 273 2.71 -14.36 8.11
C MET A 273 3.44 -13.46 9.11
N ILE A 274 3.58 -13.87 10.38
CA ILE A 274 4.31 -13.11 11.39
C ILE A 274 5.74 -12.82 10.94
N VAL A 275 6.48 -13.86 10.55
CA VAL A 275 7.90 -13.71 10.17
C VAL A 275 8.02 -12.94 8.85
N PHE A 276 7.17 -13.23 7.87
CA PHE A 276 7.15 -12.54 6.58
C PHE A 276 6.88 -11.04 6.73
N SER A 277 5.89 -10.66 7.53
CA SER A 277 5.47 -9.27 7.72
C SER A 277 6.44 -8.49 8.59
N PHE A 278 6.94 -9.11 9.67
CA PHE A 278 7.95 -8.47 10.50
C PHE A 278 9.25 -8.21 9.73
N SER A 279 9.73 -9.21 8.99
CA SER A 279 10.90 -9.05 8.12
C SER A 279 10.65 -8.04 6.99
N ASN A 280 9.40 -7.88 6.54
CA ASN A 280 9.02 -6.83 5.60
C ASN A 280 9.29 -5.44 6.15
N GLY A 281 8.67 -5.14 7.27
CA GLY A 281 8.76 -3.81 7.88
C GLY A 281 10.18 -3.48 8.28
N TYR A 282 10.88 -4.44 8.89
CA TYR A 282 12.24 -4.26 9.37
C TYR A 282 13.23 -4.01 8.23
N LEU A 283 13.34 -4.95 7.28
CA LEU A 283 14.35 -4.86 6.21
C LEU A 283 14.05 -3.72 5.23
N ALA A 284 12.78 -3.47 4.89
CA ALA A 284 12.42 -2.33 4.04
C ALA A 284 12.81 -0.99 4.70
N SER A 285 12.56 -0.85 6.01
CA SER A 285 12.95 0.35 6.76
C SER A 285 14.46 0.53 6.82
N LEU A 286 15.23 -0.54 7.04
CA LEU A 286 16.69 -0.47 7.01
C LEU A 286 17.21 -0.02 5.64
N CYS A 287 16.70 -0.60 4.56
CA CYS A 287 17.07 -0.17 3.21
C CYS A 287 16.84 1.33 3.03
N MET A 288 15.64 1.81 3.38
CA MET A 288 15.26 3.23 3.22
C MET A 288 16.07 4.17 4.13
N CYS A 289 16.45 3.71 5.33
CA CYS A 289 17.31 4.48 6.24
C CYS A 289 18.77 4.53 5.77
N PHE A 290 19.28 3.45 5.18
CA PHE A 290 20.70 3.33 4.83
C PHE A 290 21.04 3.81 3.43
N GLY A 291 20.12 3.72 2.45
CA GLY A 291 20.42 4.09 1.07
C GLY A 291 20.90 5.53 0.89
N PRO A 292 20.25 6.57 1.47
CA PRO A 292 20.74 7.94 1.36
C PRO A 292 22.06 8.18 2.09
N LYS A 293 22.47 7.24 2.95
CA LYS A 293 23.72 7.28 3.74
C LYS A 293 24.88 6.56 3.07
N LYS A 294 24.66 5.99 1.88
CA LYS A 294 25.70 5.42 1.01
C LYS A 294 26.30 6.45 0.06
N VAL A 295 25.67 7.62 -0.09
CA VAL A 295 26.10 8.68 -1.00
C VAL A 295 26.60 9.90 -0.24
N ALA A 296 27.20 10.85 -0.96
CA ALA A 296 27.58 12.12 -0.38
C ALA A 296 26.34 12.92 0.07
N GLN A 297 26.49 13.75 1.10
CA GLN A 297 25.37 14.50 1.71
C GLN A 297 24.59 15.37 0.71
N HIS A 298 25.26 15.91 -0.31
CA HIS A 298 24.63 16.73 -1.35
C HIS A 298 23.79 15.91 -2.34
N GLU A 299 24.03 14.60 -2.45
CA GLU A 299 23.27 13.67 -3.30
C GLU A 299 22.21 12.90 -2.50
N ALA A 300 22.19 13.04 -1.18
CA ALA A 300 21.34 12.25 -0.29
C ALA A 300 19.83 12.48 -0.55
N GLU A 301 19.43 13.69 -0.96
CA GLU A 301 18.04 13.98 -1.36
C GLU A 301 17.65 13.17 -2.61
N THR A 302 18.51 13.17 -3.62
CA THR A 302 18.30 12.43 -4.86
C THR A 302 18.29 10.92 -4.59
N ALA A 303 19.23 10.42 -3.78
CA ALA A 303 19.26 9.02 -3.39
C ALA A 303 17.97 8.60 -2.69
N GLY A 304 17.48 9.37 -1.70
CA GLY A 304 16.21 9.10 -1.03
C GLY A 304 15.01 9.07 -1.98
N THR A 305 15.00 9.94 -2.99
CA THR A 305 13.96 9.96 -4.03
C THR A 305 14.03 8.71 -4.92
N ILE A 306 15.24 8.32 -5.35
CA ILE A 306 15.48 7.11 -6.17
C ILE A 306 15.09 5.85 -5.41
N MET A 307 15.32 5.79 -4.10
CA MET A 307 14.89 4.66 -3.27
C MET A 307 13.37 4.44 -3.34
N VAL A 308 12.58 5.52 -3.32
CA VAL A 308 11.12 5.43 -3.45
C VAL A 308 10.73 4.92 -4.83
N PHE A 309 11.44 5.30 -5.88
CA PHE A 309 11.23 4.71 -7.21
C PHE A 309 11.46 3.19 -7.21
N PHE A 310 12.56 2.70 -6.62
CA PHE A 310 12.81 1.26 -6.54
C PHE A 310 11.80 0.52 -5.64
N LEU A 311 11.32 1.17 -4.57
CA LEU A 311 10.23 0.64 -3.76
C LEU A 311 8.95 0.49 -4.60
N SER A 312 8.58 1.51 -5.37
CA SER A 312 7.43 1.50 -6.27
C SER A 312 7.58 0.50 -7.41
N LEU A 313 8.79 0.32 -7.95
CA LEU A 313 9.10 -0.71 -8.92
C LEU A 313 8.89 -2.10 -8.32
N GLY A 314 9.35 -2.33 -7.09
CA GLY A 314 9.10 -3.57 -6.35
C GLY A 314 7.60 -3.86 -6.16
N LEU A 315 6.80 -2.84 -5.82
CA LEU A 315 5.34 -2.97 -5.73
C LEU A 315 4.71 -3.32 -7.10
N ALA A 316 5.13 -2.65 -8.18
CA ALA A 316 4.62 -2.89 -9.52
C ALA A 316 4.98 -4.30 -10.04
N LEU A 317 6.23 -4.74 -9.84
CA LEU A 317 6.67 -6.08 -10.20
C LEU A 317 5.98 -7.15 -9.36
N GLY A 318 5.84 -6.92 -8.05
CA GLY A 318 5.10 -7.80 -7.16
C GLY A 318 3.64 -7.96 -7.59
N ALA A 319 2.97 -6.87 -7.94
CA ALA A 319 1.62 -6.89 -8.50
C ALA A 319 1.56 -7.71 -9.79
N ALA A 320 2.46 -7.47 -10.74
CA ALA A 320 2.53 -8.23 -12.00
C ALA A 320 2.74 -9.73 -11.79
N VAL A 321 3.70 -10.11 -10.93
CA VAL A 321 4.00 -11.51 -10.63
C VAL A 321 2.88 -12.20 -9.84
N SER A 322 2.17 -11.47 -8.95
CA SER A 322 1.04 -12.03 -8.19
C SER A 322 -0.09 -12.54 -9.08
N PHE A 323 -0.30 -11.92 -10.26
CA PHE A 323 -1.26 -12.43 -11.24
C PHE A 323 -0.85 -13.80 -11.77
N ALA A 324 0.45 -14.04 -11.98
CA ALA A 324 0.95 -15.34 -12.41
C ALA A 324 0.77 -16.41 -11.33
N PHE A 325 1.04 -16.09 -10.06
CA PHE A 325 0.81 -17.02 -8.95
C PHE A 325 -0.66 -17.39 -8.80
N ARG A 326 -1.58 -16.46 -9.03
CA ARG A 326 -3.02 -16.75 -9.00
C ARG A 326 -3.45 -17.76 -10.07
N VAL A 327 -2.77 -17.80 -11.21
CA VAL A 327 -3.03 -18.78 -12.28
C VAL A 327 -2.41 -20.15 -11.96
N MET A 328 -1.37 -20.18 -11.13
CA MET A 328 -0.62 -21.39 -10.79
C MET A 328 -1.25 -22.23 -9.67
N ILE A 329 -2.00 -21.61 -8.76
CA ILE A 329 -2.72 -22.27 -7.65
C ILE A 329 -4.04 -22.83 -8.16
#